data_AF-A0A2M7BTM0-F1
#
_entry.id   AF-A0A2M7BTM0-F1
#
_cell.length_a   1.000
_cell.length_b   1.000
_cell.length_c   1.000
_cell.angle_alpha   90.00
_cell.angle_beta   90.00
_cell.angle_gamma   90.00
#
_symmetry.space_group_name_H-M   'P 1'
#
loop_
_entity.id
_entity.type
_entity.pdbx_description
1 polymer ?
#
loop_
_entity_poly.entity_id
_entity_poly.type
_entity_poly.pdbx_seq_one_letter_code
_entity_poly.pdbx_strand_id
1 'polypeptide(L)'
;MYPKQKRIAIVYDWIDKWGGVERVLLHLHLLFPNAHFFTSAIDIKKAQWAKQLSIHSSFLQSFPRIIRSWRALLLPLFPLAFESFEFDEYDLVISVTSAFAKGIITK
;
A
#
# COMPACT_ATOMS: atom_id res chain seq x y z
N MET A 1 5.57 -32.91 0.15
CA MET A 1 4.75 -31.67 0.20
C MET A 1 5.65 -30.52 -0.18
N TYR A 2 5.37 -29.82 -1.28
CA TYR A 2 6.04 -28.55 -1.55
C TYR A 2 5.66 -27.56 -0.45
N PRO A 3 6.59 -26.74 0.07
CA PRO A 3 6.24 -25.72 1.05
C PRO A 3 5.16 -24.82 0.45
N LYS A 4 4.07 -24.59 1.20
CA LYS A 4 3.03 -23.63 0.84
C LYS A 4 3.72 -22.30 0.54
N GLN A 5 3.48 -21.73 -0.64
CA GLN A 5 4.03 -20.42 -0.98
C GLN A 5 3.48 -19.39 0.01
N LYS A 6 4.38 -18.71 0.74
CA LYS A 6 3.98 -17.71 1.73
C LYS A 6 3.30 -16.53 1.04
N ARG A 7 2.11 -16.16 1.50
CA ARG A 7 1.40 -14.95 1.04
C ARG A 7 1.91 -13.76 1.85
N ILE A 8 2.43 -12.76 1.15
CA ILE A 8 3.07 -11.59 1.76
C ILE A 8 2.32 -10.32 1.34
N ALA A 9 1.95 -9.51 2.33
CA ALA A 9 1.39 -8.18 2.13
C ALA A 9 2.43 -7.12 2.50
N ILE A 10 2.57 -6.10 1.66
CA ILE A 10 3.39 -4.91 1.93
C ILE A 10 2.48 -3.71 1.91
N VAL A 11 2.45 -2.92 2.97
CA VAL A 11 1.55 -1.77 3.10
C VAL A 11 2.37 -0.48 3.09
N TYR A 12 1.93 0.51 2.32
CA TYR A 12 2.51 1.86 2.32
C TYR A 12 1.44 2.94 2.19
N ASP A 13 1.72 4.11 2.78
CA ASP A 13 0.75 5.18 2.96
C ASP A 13 0.07 5.63 1.66
N TRP A 14 0.82 5.93 0.60
CA TRP A 14 0.28 6.41 -0.69
C TRP A 14 1.35 6.39 -1.77
N ILE A 15 0.98 6.18 -3.03
CA ILE A 15 1.95 6.09 -4.14
C ILE A 15 1.70 7.21 -5.14
N ASP A 16 2.40 8.34 -5.02
CA ASP A 16 2.15 9.52 -5.85
C ASP A 16 3.39 10.32 -6.28
N LYS A 17 4.59 9.85 -5.91
CA LYS A 17 5.85 10.52 -6.24
C LYS A 17 7.04 9.54 -6.24
N TRP A 18 8.23 10.10 -6.38
CA TRP A 18 9.51 9.43 -6.18
C TRP A 18 10.23 10.04 -4.98
N GLY A 19 10.96 9.22 -4.24
CA GLY A 19 11.59 9.56 -2.96
C GLY A 19 12.42 8.40 -2.40
N GLY A 20 12.59 8.38 -1.08
CA GLY A 20 13.40 7.35 -0.40
C GLY A 20 12.68 6.01 -0.25
N VAL A 21 11.40 6.02 0.13
CA VAL A 21 10.63 4.81 0.43
C VAL A 21 10.28 4.00 -0.81
N GLU A 22 10.18 4.65 -1.95
CA GLU A 22 9.94 4.03 -3.26
C GLU A 22 11.08 3.05 -3.60
N ARG A 23 12.32 3.41 -3.23
CA ARG A 23 13.47 2.49 -3.33
C ARG A 23 13.30 1.28 -2.43
N VAL A 24 12.84 1.50 -1.19
CA VAL A 24 12.56 0.40 -0.24
C VAL A 24 11.49 -0.54 -0.78
N LEU A 25 10.38 0.00 -1.31
CA LEU A 25 9.30 -0.80 -1.89
C LEU A 25 9.76 -1.62 -3.08
N LEU A 26 10.62 -1.07 -3.94
CA LEU A 26 11.21 -1.82 -5.06
C LEU A 26 12.15 -2.93 -4.57
N HIS A 27 12.95 -2.71 -3.53
CA HIS A 27 13.78 -3.77 -2.95
C HIS A 27 12.93 -4.85 -2.28
N LEU A 28 11.85 -4.48 -1.60
CA LEU A 28 10.90 -5.45 -1.05
C LEU A 28 10.23 -6.26 -2.16
N HIS A 29 9.94 -5.67 -3.31
CA HIS A 29 9.44 -6.41 -4.49
C HIS A 29 10.49 -7.39 -5.03
N LEU A 30 11.77 -7.03 -5.05
CA LEU A 30 12.84 -7.98 -5.43
C LEU A 30 12.95 -9.17 -4.46
N LEU A 31 12.80 -8.91 -3.16
CA LEU A 31 12.82 -9.96 -2.12
C LEU A 31 11.55 -10.82 -2.13
N PHE A 32 10.41 -10.19 -2.43
CA PHE A 32 9.09 -10.82 -2.44
C PHE A 32 8.36 -10.51 -3.76
N PRO A 33 8.74 -11.16 -4.88
CA PRO A 33 8.18 -10.85 -6.21
C PRO A 33 6.67 -11.03 -6.31
N ASN A 34 6.11 -11.93 -5.51
CA ASN A 34 4.67 -12.24 -5.48
C ASN A 34 3.92 -11.52 -4.35
N ALA A 35 4.54 -10.53 -3.69
CA ALA A 35 3.87 -9.79 -2.63
C ALA A 35 2.77 -8.89 -3.19
N HIS A 36 1.68 -8.77 -2.43
CA HIS A 36 0.61 -7.83 -2.71
C HIS A 36 0.89 -6.52 -1.97
N PHE A 37 0.82 -5.41 -2.68
CA PHE A 37 1.08 -4.07 -2.16
C PHE A 37 -0.24 -3.38 -1.85
N PHE A 38 -0.40 -2.83 -0.65
CA PHE A 38 -1.60 -2.14 -0.20
C PHE A 38 -1.31 -0.66 0.04
N THR A 39 -2.22 0.22 -0.38
CA THR A 39 -2.04 1.66 -0.20
C THR A 39 -3.36 2.43 -0.13
N SER A 40 -3.36 3.63 0.47
CA SER A 40 -4.58 4.44 0.50
C SER A 40 -5.04 4.83 -0.92
N ALA A 41 -4.11 5.35 -1.73
CA ALA A 41 -4.34 5.76 -3.10
C ALA A 41 -3.04 5.78 -3.92
N ILE A 42 -3.19 5.67 -5.24
CA ILE A 42 -2.11 5.73 -6.22
C ILE A 42 -2.39 6.75 -7.34
N ASP A 43 -1.34 7.46 -7.74
CA ASP A 43 -1.26 8.29 -8.93
C ASP A 43 -0.22 7.72 -9.91
N ILE A 44 -0.65 6.77 -10.74
CA ILE A 44 0.24 6.05 -11.67
C ILE A 44 0.92 6.96 -12.71
N LYS A 45 0.37 8.15 -12.96
CA LYS A 45 1.00 9.14 -13.86
C LYS A 45 2.27 9.71 -13.24
N LYS A 46 2.30 9.88 -11.92
CA LYS A 46 3.46 10.38 -11.17
C LYS A 46 4.37 9.27 -10.66
N ALA A 47 3.82 8.08 -10.41
CA ALA A 47 4.54 6.93 -9.87
C ALA A 47 4.63 5.78 -10.87
N GLN A 48 5.18 6.03 -12.06
CA GLN A 48 5.28 5.01 -13.12
C GLN A 48 6.10 3.78 -12.70
N TRP A 49 7.06 3.95 -11.80
CA TRP A 49 7.87 2.89 -11.21
C TRP A 49 7.02 1.81 -10.51
N ALA A 50 5.83 2.18 -10.03
CA ALA A 50 4.93 1.30 -9.28
C ALA A 50 4.10 0.38 -10.19
N LYS A 51 4.15 0.55 -11.53
CA LYS A 51 3.43 -0.29 -12.49
C LYS A 51 3.80 -1.77 -12.44
N GLN A 52 5.00 -2.09 -11.93
CA GLN A 52 5.46 -3.48 -11.77
C GLN A 52 4.92 -4.16 -10.51
N LEU A 53 4.33 -3.39 -9.59
CA LEU A 53 3.84 -3.90 -8.32
C LEU A 53 2.38 -4.35 -8.44
N SER A 54 2.01 -5.43 -7.75
CA SER A 54 0.62 -5.85 -7.59
C SER A 54 -0.07 -4.97 -6.53
N ILE A 55 -0.70 -3.86 -6.94
CA ILE A 55 -1.21 -2.83 -6.02
C ILE A 55 -2.72 -2.94 -5.81
N HIS A 56 -3.11 -2.97 -4.53
CA HIS A 56 -4.46 -2.85 -4.02
C HIS A 56 -4.61 -1.50 -3.33
N SER A 57 -5.58 -0.70 -3.78
CA SER A 57 -5.85 0.61 -3.19
C SER A 57 -7.14 0.59 -2.36
N SER A 58 -7.22 1.44 -1.34
CA SER A 58 -8.43 1.60 -0.53
C SER A 58 -9.58 2.28 -1.31
N PHE A 59 -10.74 2.39 -0.66
CA PHE A 59 -11.88 3.15 -1.18
C PHE A 59 -11.55 4.61 -1.54
N LEU A 60 -10.51 5.21 -0.92
CA LEU A 60 -10.08 6.57 -1.21
C LEU A 60 -9.62 6.76 -2.65
N GLN A 61 -9.19 5.70 -3.35
CA GLN A 61 -8.80 5.78 -4.76
C GLN A 61 -9.94 6.27 -5.67
N SER A 62 -11.19 5.98 -5.31
CA SER A 62 -12.38 6.38 -6.07
C SER A 62 -12.63 7.89 -6.04
N PHE A 63 -12.01 8.62 -5.10
CA PHE A 63 -12.23 10.04 -4.95
C PHE A 63 -11.57 10.81 -6.11
N PRO A 64 -12.16 11.95 -6.52
CA PRO A 64 -11.58 12.84 -7.52
C PRO A 64 -10.11 13.16 -7.20
N ARG A 65 -9.25 13.15 -8.23
CA ARG A 65 -7.81 13.37 -8.08
C ARG A 65 -7.48 14.69 -7.36
N ILE A 66 -8.29 15.74 -7.57
CA ILE A 66 -8.14 17.03 -6.89
C ILE A 66 -8.27 16.86 -5.36
N ILE A 67 -9.27 16.11 -4.90
CA ILE A 67 -9.49 15.83 -3.48
C ILE A 67 -8.36 14.95 -2.93
N ARG A 68 -7.96 13.90 -3.65
CA ARG A 68 -6.83 13.04 -3.26
C ARG A 68 -5.50 13.79 -3.15
N SER A 69 -5.30 14.83 -3.97
CA SER A 69 -4.11 15.68 -3.89
C SER A 69 -4.10 16.58 -2.67
N TRP A 70 -5.27 16.88 -2.10
CA TRP A 70 -5.45 17.71 -0.91
C TRP A 70 -5.66 16.84 0.32
N ARG A 71 -4.57 16.19 0.75
CA ARG A 71 -4.54 15.20 1.85
C ARG A 71 -5.19 15.68 3.14
N ALA A 72 -5.11 16.98 3.44
CA ALA A 72 -5.74 17.59 4.61
C ALA A 72 -7.25 17.31 4.68
N LEU A 73 -7.94 17.27 3.54
CA LEU A 73 -9.38 16.98 3.48
C LEU A 73 -9.72 15.52 3.79
N LEU A 74 -8.74 14.62 3.67
CA LEU A 74 -8.92 13.18 3.84
C LEU A 74 -8.32 12.65 5.15
N LEU A 75 -7.72 13.53 5.97
CA LEU A 75 -7.11 13.16 7.27
C LEU A 75 -7.97 12.23 8.13
N PRO A 76 -9.27 12.48 8.37
CA PRO A 76 -10.08 11.59 9.20
C PRO A 76 -10.41 10.25 8.52
N LEU A 77 -10.30 10.18 7.18
CA LEU A 77 -10.62 8.97 6.42
C LEU A 77 -9.42 8.04 6.24
N PHE A 78 -8.18 8.51 6.41
CA PHE A 78 -7.00 7.66 6.24
C PHE A 78 -6.95 6.49 7.23
N PRO A 79 -7.22 6.64 8.55
CA PRO A 79 -7.29 5.50 9.46
C PRO A 79 -8.29 4.44 8.98
N LEU A 80 -9.51 4.87 8.64
CA LEU A 80 -10.58 4.00 8.13
C LEU A 80 -10.16 3.27 6.85
N ALA A 81 -9.41 3.94 5.96
CA ALA A 81 -8.90 3.34 4.74
C ALA A 81 -7.95 2.18 5.01
N PHE A 82 -7.08 2.28 6.03
CA PHE A 82 -6.15 1.21 6.37
C PHE A 82 -6.79 0.10 7.20
N GLU A 83 -7.69 0.45 8.12
CA GLU A 83 -8.47 -0.52 8.90
C GLU A 83 -9.42 -1.34 8.03
N SER A 84 -9.84 -0.81 6.88
CA SER A 84 -10.72 -1.52 5.93
C SER A 84 -10.05 -2.66 5.15
N PHE A 85 -8.73 -2.80 5.22
CA PHE A 85 -8.03 -3.89 4.55
C PHE A 85 -8.07 -5.18 5.38
N GLU A 86 -8.29 -6.31 4.70
CA GLU A 86 -8.26 -7.64 5.32
C GLU A 86 -6.92 -8.33 5.06
N PHE A 87 -6.28 -8.79 6.14
CA PHE A 87 -4.97 -9.46 6.07
C PHE A 87 -5.02 -10.93 6.51
N ASP A 88 -6.21 -11.49 6.72
CA ASP A 88 -6.45 -12.85 7.24
C ASP A 88 -5.75 -13.97 6.47
N GLU A 89 -5.53 -13.78 5.18
CA GLU A 89 -4.93 -14.78 4.30
C GLU A 89 -3.42 -14.64 4.14
N TYR A 90 -2.79 -13.67 4.81
CA TYR A 90 -1.37 -13.37 4.67
C TYR A 90 -0.56 -13.99 5.80
N ASP A 91 0.53 -14.67 5.45
CA ASP A 91 1.46 -15.27 6.41
C ASP A 91 2.46 -14.24 6.97
N LEU A 92 2.63 -13.10 6.28
CA LEU A 92 3.48 -11.99 6.69
C LEU A 92 2.91 -10.66 6.17
N VAL A 93 2.86 -9.67 7.06
CA VAL A 93 2.48 -8.30 6.72
C VAL A 93 3.62 -7.35 7.08
N ILE A 94 4.10 -6.57 6.10
CA ILE A 94 5.15 -5.58 6.27
C ILE A 94 4.53 -4.20 6.10
N SER A 95 4.35 -3.46 7.20
CA SER A 95 3.90 -2.06 7.15
C SER A 95 5.10 -1.12 7.08
N VAL A 96 5.26 -0.45 5.95
CA VAL A 96 6.24 0.61 5.74
C VAL A 96 5.49 1.93 5.80
N THR A 97 5.71 2.77 6.82
CA THR A 97 4.87 3.95 7.02
C THR A 97 5.59 5.10 7.69
N SER A 98 5.21 6.32 7.30
CA SER A 98 5.49 7.55 8.05
C SER A 98 4.21 8.25 8.51
N ALA A 99 3.02 7.72 8.16
CA ALA A 99 1.73 8.34 8.43
C ALA A 99 0.69 7.37 9.02
N PHE A 100 -0.18 6.77 8.20
CA PHE A 100 -1.43 6.12 8.61
C PHE A 100 -1.47 4.60 8.38
N ALA A 101 -0.60 4.05 7.53
CA ALA A 101 -0.52 2.61 7.27
C ALA A 101 -0.15 1.76 8.51
N LYS A 102 0.24 2.39 9.62
CA LYS A 102 0.35 1.76 10.94
C LYS A 102 -0.99 1.28 11.52
N GLY A 103 -2.11 1.82 11.04
CA GLY A 103 -3.46 1.50 11.51
C GLY A 103 -4.07 0.25 10.87
N ILE A 104 -3.28 -0.55 10.15
CA ILE A 104 -3.77 -1.84 9.65
C ILE A 104 -4.08 -2.80 10.80
N ILE A 105 -5.04 -3.69 10.58
CA ILE A 105 -5.45 -4.71 11.54
C ILE A 105 -5.00 -6.07 11.03
N THR A 106 -4.21 -6.79 11.81
CA THR A 106 -3.76 -8.16 11.51
C THR A 106 -4.32 -9.14 12.56
N LYS A 107 -4.26 -10.43 12.26
CA LYS A 107 -4.52 -11.49 13.26
C LYS A 107 -3.35 -11.69 14.21
#